data_AF-A0A946DFI4-F1
#
_entry.id   AF-A0A946DFI4-F1
#
_cell.length_a   1.000
_cell.length_b   1.000
_cell.length_c   1.000
_cell.angle_alpha   90.00
_cell.angle_beta   90.00
_cell.angle_gamma   90.00
#
_symmetry.space_group_name_H-M   'P 1'
#
loop_
_entity.id
_entity.type
_entity.pdbx_description
1 polymer ?
#
loop_
_entity_poly.entity_id
_entity_poly.type
_entity_poly.pdbx_seq_one_letter_code
_entity_poly.pdbx_strand_id
1 'polypeptide(L)'
;MTSESQQNTESSFQLSFRFLPELSSLHRAFLCIFRCRVVGFLALLAVSLAGLFLTSFWLSPTQSESGRLIFNLLIFLSLSILIISFYLIWIDLLKPVLDIEEWSQQMRSGNLDYKTKVPKYGELSKLTEDLNDLGTMMNHLAKDTEEQLHHHTKHTELKTQSLGILYDVAASINISSSLDDLLKRFLRTLTEVLHANAGAVRLLNKDDQMELMASIGFDEELIEKERLLPTESCVCGKVENCDDLIFQDSVLPCNKKVGHQFFGSDQGLIVVPLQYQGKTLGVYNLFVHQDIYKQKNNSDYKELFTSIGRHLGMAIAKARLDEESTKVSIMHERNRLAFELHDSLAQTLASMRLQVRVLDEIMHSNDEAASWQQLERIESTVDEANTELRGLIAHFQAPIRKQALIPAVQDIVKRFRTESDIHIFFQHTINNPLKLSDKYHLEVIRIIQEALNNLRKHSEANVARIMIRQRDTGRLHILIEDDGIGLQTLPENSKPGEQIGLKSMKERASRLKADFAMESEPGEGTRIILEFDLNRAQSTQPSVKIDTSFNLI
;
A
#
# COMPACT_ATOMS: atom_id res chain seq x y z
N MET A 1 4.11 9.72 -35.06
CA MET A 1 4.53 11.11 -34.80
C MET A 1 5.52 11.04 -33.64
N THR A 2 6.78 10.69 -33.92
CA THR A 2 7.94 11.61 -34.09
C THR A 2 8.21 12.36 -32.78
N SER A 3 9.12 11.95 -31.91
CA SER A 3 10.58 11.82 -32.06
C SER A 3 11.14 10.95 -30.91
N GLU A 4 11.79 9.81 -31.20
CA GLU A 4 13.25 9.58 -31.10
C GLU A 4 13.85 10.02 -29.74
N SER A 5 14.04 9.18 -28.72
CA SER A 5 14.80 7.92 -28.58
C SER A 5 16.28 7.99 -28.99
N GLN A 6 17.12 8.58 -28.14
CA GLN A 6 18.54 8.22 -27.92
C GLN A 6 19.22 9.27 -27.04
N GLN A 7 19.50 8.96 -25.77
CA GLN A 7 20.58 9.59 -24.98
C GLN A 7 20.74 8.88 -23.62
N ASN A 8 21.56 7.83 -23.60
CA ASN A 8 22.56 7.56 -22.55
C ASN A 8 23.20 6.19 -22.76
N THR A 9 24.06 6.11 -23.77
CA THR A 9 25.13 5.12 -23.86
C THR A 9 26.30 5.78 -24.57
N GLU A 10 27.08 6.56 -23.82
CA GLU A 10 28.46 6.91 -24.22
C GLU A 10 29.41 6.33 -23.18
N SER A 11 29.54 5.01 -23.21
CA SER A 11 30.78 4.33 -22.84
C SER A 11 31.80 4.57 -23.95
N SER A 12 32.64 5.59 -23.80
CA SER A 12 33.73 5.89 -24.74
C SER A 12 35.08 6.05 -24.02
N PHE A 13 35.44 5.09 -23.16
CA PHE A 13 36.84 4.85 -22.83
C PHE A 13 37.46 3.96 -23.93
N GLN A 14 37.72 4.55 -25.09
CA GLN A 14 38.58 3.94 -26.10
C GLN A 14 40.03 3.92 -25.57
N LEU A 15 40.42 2.81 -24.94
CA LEU A 15 41.82 2.43 -24.81
C LEU A 15 42.35 2.04 -26.20
N SER A 16 42.77 3.03 -26.97
CA SER A 16 43.54 2.87 -28.18
C SER A 16 44.95 2.37 -27.83
N PHE A 17 45.13 1.05 -27.74
CA PHE A 17 46.45 0.42 -27.84
C PHE A 17 46.94 0.55 -29.28
N ARG A 18 47.69 1.61 -29.59
CA ARG A 18 48.48 1.71 -30.83
C ARG A 18 49.74 0.86 -30.69
N PHE A 19 49.71 -0.32 -31.28
CA PHE A 19 50.91 -1.07 -31.65
C PHE A 19 51.70 -0.23 -32.68
N LEU A 20 52.91 0.22 -32.30
CA LEU A 20 53.89 0.79 -33.23
C LEU A 20 54.56 -0.34 -34.03
N PRO A 21 54.83 -0.16 -35.33
CA PRO A 21 55.37 -1.20 -36.19
C PRO A 21 56.88 -1.41 -36.00
N GLU A 22 57.26 -2.66 -36.22
CA GLU A 22 58.53 -3.19 -36.73
C GLU A 22 59.76 -2.26 -36.72
N LEU A 23 60.66 -2.53 -35.78
CA LEU A 23 62.08 -2.21 -35.84
C LEU A 23 62.82 -3.34 -35.10
N SER A 24 63.79 -3.92 -35.79
CA SER A 24 64.45 -5.21 -35.52
C SER A 24 64.61 -5.57 -34.03
N SER A 25 64.09 -6.74 -33.66
CA SER A 25 64.13 -7.31 -32.31
C SER A 25 65.54 -7.40 -31.73
N LEU A 26 66.57 -7.60 -32.58
CA LEU A 26 67.97 -7.66 -32.18
C LEU A 26 68.56 -6.30 -31.78
N HIS A 27 68.16 -5.20 -32.41
CA HIS A 27 68.71 -3.87 -32.10
C HIS A 27 68.06 -3.27 -30.85
N ARG A 28 66.77 -3.55 -30.61
CA ARG A 28 66.11 -3.23 -29.33
C ARG A 28 66.61 -4.09 -28.18
N ALA A 29 66.87 -5.38 -28.40
CA ALA A 29 67.50 -6.22 -27.39
C ALA A 29 68.91 -5.69 -27.04
N PHE A 30 69.73 -5.35 -28.04
CA PHE A 30 71.06 -4.78 -27.79
C PHE A 30 71.02 -3.41 -27.10
N LEU A 31 70.14 -2.49 -27.52
CA LEU A 31 69.98 -1.20 -26.85
C LEU A 31 69.34 -1.30 -25.46
N CYS A 32 68.47 -2.29 -25.23
CA CYS A 32 67.86 -2.52 -23.93
C CYS A 32 68.88 -3.15 -22.96
N ILE A 33 69.71 -4.08 -23.43
CA ILE A 33 70.85 -4.63 -22.68
C ILE A 33 71.88 -3.53 -22.37
N PHE A 34 72.12 -2.58 -23.27
CA PHE A 34 73.02 -1.43 -23.02
C PHE A 34 72.39 -0.28 -22.21
N ARG A 35 71.06 -0.09 -22.26
CA ARG A 35 70.34 0.88 -21.41
C ARG A 35 70.11 0.38 -20.00
N CYS A 36 70.07 -0.95 -19.82
CA CYS A 36 69.92 -1.55 -18.52
C CYS A 36 71.21 -1.30 -17.73
N ARG A 37 71.19 -0.25 -16.90
CA ARG A 37 72.30 0.10 -15.99
C ARG A 37 72.75 -1.10 -15.16
N VAL A 38 71.83 -2.03 -14.85
CA VAL A 38 72.09 -3.30 -14.17
C VAL A 38 73.04 -4.18 -14.95
N VAL A 39 72.87 -4.33 -16.27
CA VAL A 39 73.80 -5.07 -17.12
C VAL A 39 75.14 -4.34 -17.20
N GLY A 40 75.14 -3.00 -17.24
CA GLY A 40 76.35 -2.19 -17.14
C GLY A 40 77.09 -2.40 -15.81
N PHE A 41 76.38 -2.49 -14.69
CA PHE A 41 76.94 -2.75 -13.36
C PHE A 41 77.43 -4.19 -13.22
N LEU A 42 76.68 -5.18 -13.72
CA LEU A 42 77.12 -6.58 -13.77
C LEU A 42 78.36 -6.75 -14.65
N ALA A 43 78.44 -6.02 -15.76
CA ALA A 43 79.63 -5.99 -16.62
C ALA A 43 80.82 -5.32 -15.91
N LEU A 44 80.62 -4.18 -15.23
CA LEU A 44 81.67 -3.52 -14.42
C LEU A 44 82.15 -4.41 -13.27
N LEU A 45 81.24 -5.11 -12.60
CA LEU A 45 81.54 -6.06 -11.54
C LEU A 45 82.33 -7.26 -12.09
N ALA A 46 81.91 -7.82 -13.23
CA ALA A 46 82.61 -8.90 -13.91
C ALA A 46 84.01 -8.48 -14.38
N VAL A 47 84.16 -7.28 -14.94
CA VAL A 47 85.46 -6.71 -15.35
C VAL A 47 86.35 -6.45 -14.13
N SER A 48 85.81 -5.96 -13.02
CA SER A 48 86.54 -5.73 -11.77
C SER A 48 87.02 -7.05 -11.15
N LEU A 49 86.17 -8.06 -11.09
CA LEU A 49 86.50 -9.41 -10.61
C LEU A 49 87.54 -10.09 -11.52
N ALA A 50 87.38 -9.98 -12.84
CA ALA A 50 88.36 -10.47 -13.80
C ALA A 50 89.70 -9.72 -13.67
N GLY A 51 89.68 -8.41 -13.39
CA GLY A 51 90.87 -7.60 -13.12
C GLY A 51 91.58 -8.04 -11.85
N LEU A 52 90.87 -8.31 -10.75
CA LEU A 52 91.43 -8.88 -9.51
C LEU A 52 92.02 -10.27 -9.75
N PHE A 53 91.34 -11.11 -10.53
CA PHE A 53 91.82 -12.44 -10.88
C PHE A 53 93.09 -12.38 -11.75
N LEU A 54 93.10 -11.54 -12.80
CA LEU A 54 94.25 -11.36 -13.67
C LEU A 54 95.44 -10.76 -12.94
N THR A 55 95.23 -9.75 -12.10
CA THR A 55 96.30 -9.15 -11.29
C THR A 55 96.86 -10.16 -10.29
N SER A 56 96.02 -10.90 -9.56
CA SER A 56 96.48 -11.92 -8.61
C SER A 56 97.16 -13.13 -9.27
N PHE A 57 96.77 -13.50 -10.50
CA PHE A 57 97.32 -14.66 -11.21
C PHE A 57 98.59 -14.35 -12.02
N TRP A 58 98.67 -13.19 -12.68
CA TRP A 58 99.82 -12.82 -13.54
C TRP A 58 100.85 -11.91 -12.88
N LEU A 59 100.44 -11.02 -11.95
CA LEU A 59 101.37 -10.22 -11.15
C LEU A 59 101.63 -10.91 -9.81
N SER A 60 102.33 -12.05 -9.83
CA SER A 60 103.01 -12.51 -8.61
C SER A 60 104.01 -11.41 -8.18
N PRO A 61 104.25 -11.18 -6.88
CA PRO A 61 105.01 -10.03 -6.41
C PRO A 61 106.41 -10.06 -7.04
N THR A 62 106.60 -9.22 -8.05
CA THR A 62 107.92 -8.96 -8.61
C THR A 62 108.78 -8.39 -7.48
N GLN A 63 110.06 -8.81 -7.38
CA GLN A 63 110.92 -8.44 -6.25
C GLN A 63 111.22 -6.93 -6.14
N SER A 64 110.71 -6.08 -7.04
CA SER A 64 110.86 -4.63 -6.97
C SER A 64 109.79 -3.98 -6.09
N GLU A 65 110.20 -3.02 -5.24
CA GLU A 65 109.27 -2.25 -4.40
C GLU A 65 108.19 -1.54 -5.23
N SER A 66 108.56 -1.05 -6.42
CA SER A 66 107.66 -0.35 -7.35
C SER A 66 106.51 -1.25 -7.82
N GLY A 67 106.77 -2.55 -8.06
CA GLY A 67 105.75 -3.50 -8.50
C GLY A 67 104.69 -3.79 -7.44
N ARG A 68 105.10 -3.87 -6.16
CA ARG A 68 104.18 -4.09 -5.03
C ARG A 68 103.23 -2.92 -4.80
N LEU A 69 103.72 -1.69 -4.94
CA LEU A 69 102.89 -0.48 -4.80
C LEU A 69 101.81 -0.40 -5.89
N ILE A 70 102.19 -0.67 -7.14
CA ILE A 70 101.24 -0.69 -8.27
C ILE A 70 100.19 -1.79 -8.08
N PHE A 71 100.61 -2.98 -7.64
CA PHE A 71 99.71 -4.09 -7.35
C PHE A 71 98.67 -3.76 -6.26
N ASN A 72 99.12 -3.21 -5.13
CA ASN A 72 98.22 -2.80 -4.04
C ASN A 72 97.24 -1.70 -4.47
N LEU A 73 97.70 -0.76 -5.31
CA LEU A 73 96.85 0.31 -5.84
C LEU A 73 95.77 -0.24 -6.79
N LEU A 74 96.10 -1.22 -7.64
CA LEU A 74 95.13 -1.88 -8.52
C LEU A 74 94.07 -2.66 -7.73
N ILE A 75 94.47 -3.37 -6.67
CA ILE A 75 93.53 -4.07 -5.78
C ILE A 75 92.59 -3.06 -5.11
N PHE A 76 93.14 -1.96 -4.56
CA PHE A 76 92.34 -0.94 -3.88
C PHE A 76 91.33 -0.28 -4.82
N LEU A 77 91.75 0.02 -6.07
CA LEU A 77 90.89 0.59 -7.09
C LEU A 77 89.75 -0.39 -7.46
N SER A 78 90.07 -1.67 -7.67
CA SER A 78 89.07 -2.69 -8.00
C SER A 78 88.07 -2.93 -6.87
N LEU A 79 88.54 -2.96 -5.62
CA LEU A 79 87.69 -3.07 -4.43
C LEU A 79 86.75 -1.86 -4.31
N SER A 80 87.27 -0.65 -4.55
CA SER A 80 86.49 0.59 -4.53
C SER A 80 85.39 0.59 -5.60
N ILE A 81 85.71 0.13 -6.82
CA ILE A 81 84.73 -0.02 -7.91
C ILE A 81 83.65 -1.05 -7.51
N LEU A 82 84.02 -2.16 -6.88
CA LEU A 82 83.08 -3.19 -6.45
C LEU A 82 82.12 -2.66 -5.37
N ILE A 83 82.64 -1.92 -4.37
CA ILE A 83 81.83 -1.29 -3.32
C ILE A 83 80.86 -0.26 -3.93
N ILE A 84 81.34 0.60 -4.83
CA ILE A 84 80.50 1.60 -5.50
C ILE A 84 79.43 0.91 -6.35
N SER A 85 79.78 -0.14 -7.10
CA SER A 85 78.82 -0.90 -7.91
C SER A 85 77.75 -1.56 -7.04
N PHE A 86 78.13 -2.17 -5.91
CA PHE A 86 77.17 -2.77 -4.97
C PHE A 86 76.24 -1.71 -4.36
N TYR A 87 76.79 -0.57 -3.94
CA TYR A 87 76.02 0.54 -3.41
C TYR A 87 75.00 1.08 -4.41
N LEU A 88 75.38 1.22 -5.68
CA LEU A 88 74.49 1.66 -6.75
C LEU A 88 73.39 0.63 -7.03
N ILE A 89 73.71 -0.67 -7.09
CA ILE A 89 72.70 -1.74 -7.25
C ILE A 89 71.71 -1.75 -6.08
N TRP A 90 72.21 -1.59 -4.86
CA TRP A 90 71.38 -1.55 -3.66
C TRP A 90 70.36 -0.40 -3.71
N ILE A 91 70.80 0.79 -4.13
CA ILE A 91 69.93 1.98 -4.20
C ILE A 91 68.98 1.95 -5.40
N ASP A 92 69.45 1.52 -6.58
CA ASP A 92 68.66 1.61 -7.81
C ASP A 92 67.69 0.43 -7.97
N LEU A 93 67.90 -0.69 -7.28
CA LEU A 93 67.16 -1.93 -7.54
C LEU A 93 66.62 -2.61 -6.27
N LEU A 94 67.47 -2.87 -5.28
CA LEU A 94 67.03 -3.67 -4.12
C LEU A 94 66.13 -2.90 -3.16
N LYS A 95 66.50 -1.66 -2.84
CA LYS A 95 65.71 -0.81 -1.93
C LYS A 95 64.33 -0.45 -2.51
N PRO A 96 64.18 -0.01 -3.78
CA PRO A 96 62.86 0.28 -4.34
C PRO A 96 61.91 -0.93 -4.37
N VAL A 97 62.43 -2.14 -4.54
CA VAL A 97 61.60 -3.36 -4.52
C VAL A 97 61.04 -3.63 -3.11
N LEU A 98 61.86 -3.44 -2.06
CA LEU A 98 61.39 -3.55 -0.68
C LEU A 98 60.37 -2.46 -0.35
N ASP A 99 60.59 -1.23 -0.82
CA ASP A 99 59.66 -0.11 -0.63
C ASP A 99 58.29 -0.36 -1.33
N ILE A 100 58.26 -1.14 -2.43
CA ILE A 100 57.02 -1.58 -3.11
C ILE A 100 56.33 -2.71 -2.32
N GLU A 101 57.09 -3.64 -1.72
CA GLU A 101 56.52 -4.67 -0.85
C GLU A 101 55.81 -4.04 0.35
N GLU A 102 56.43 -3.04 0.99
CA GLU A 102 55.83 -2.28 2.09
C GLU A 102 54.55 -1.58 1.64
N TRP A 103 54.57 -0.91 0.48
CA TRP A 103 53.38 -0.29 -0.10
C TRP A 103 52.25 -1.29 -0.33
N SER A 104 52.56 -2.48 -0.86
CA SER A 104 51.57 -3.53 -1.09
C SER A 104 50.94 -4.03 0.21
N GLN A 105 51.72 -4.19 1.27
CA GLN A 105 51.22 -4.57 2.59
C GLN A 105 50.29 -3.49 3.16
N GLN A 106 50.68 -2.21 3.05
CA GLN A 106 49.86 -1.08 3.50
C GLN A 106 48.51 -1.04 2.77
N MET A 107 48.52 -1.20 1.44
CA MET A 107 47.29 -1.27 0.63
C MET A 107 46.38 -2.43 1.05
N ARG A 108 46.95 -3.62 1.31
CA ARG A 108 46.19 -4.79 1.77
C ARG A 108 45.62 -4.62 3.18
N SER A 109 46.25 -3.82 4.03
CA SER A 109 45.75 -3.49 5.37
C SER A 109 44.68 -2.40 5.39
N GLY A 110 44.31 -1.83 4.25
CA GLY A 110 43.28 -0.79 4.12
C GLY A 110 43.80 0.65 4.24
N ASN A 111 45.12 0.85 4.31
CA ASN A 111 45.72 2.18 4.34
C ASN A 111 45.96 2.71 2.91
N LEU A 112 44.89 3.18 2.27
CA LEU A 112 44.92 3.65 0.87
C LEU A 112 45.62 5.00 0.66
N ASP A 113 45.94 5.72 1.74
CA ASP A 113 46.64 7.02 1.70
C ASP A 113 48.17 6.87 1.71
N TYR A 114 48.69 5.66 1.95
CA TYR A 114 50.12 5.42 2.02
C TYR A 114 50.79 5.59 0.65
N LYS A 115 51.77 6.50 0.57
CA LYS A 115 52.60 6.72 -0.61
C LYS A 115 54.03 6.28 -0.35
N THR A 116 54.56 5.47 -1.25
CA THR A 116 55.96 5.05 -1.20
C THR A 116 56.87 6.09 -1.85
N LYS A 117 58.13 6.15 -1.43
CA LYS A 117 59.09 7.15 -1.89
C LYS A 117 59.53 6.85 -3.32
N VAL A 118 59.24 7.76 -4.24
CA VAL A 118 59.68 7.62 -5.63
C VAL A 118 61.20 7.81 -5.72
N PRO A 119 61.97 6.82 -6.22
CA PRO A 119 63.39 6.98 -6.43
C PRO A 119 63.67 8.04 -7.50
N LYS A 120 64.66 8.90 -7.28
CA LYS A 120 64.98 10.04 -8.17
C LYS A 120 65.49 9.62 -9.56
N TYR A 121 66.05 8.41 -9.66
CA TYR A 121 66.62 7.84 -10.87
C TYR A 121 66.33 6.33 -10.89
N GLY A 122 66.36 5.70 -12.07
CA GLY A 122 66.21 4.24 -12.22
C GLY A 122 64.90 3.82 -12.90
N GLU A 123 64.88 2.58 -13.39
CA GLU A 123 63.77 2.04 -14.21
C GLU A 123 62.48 1.83 -13.38
N LEU A 124 62.60 1.67 -12.05
CA LEU A 124 61.49 1.48 -11.12
C LEU A 124 60.81 2.80 -10.69
N SER A 125 61.39 3.96 -11.02
CA SER A 125 60.84 5.27 -10.65
C SER A 125 59.43 5.47 -11.20
N LYS A 126 59.25 5.21 -12.51
CA LYS A 126 57.94 5.31 -13.18
C LYS A 126 56.91 4.33 -12.61
N LEU A 127 57.32 3.09 -12.32
CA LEU A 127 56.43 2.11 -11.70
C LEU A 127 55.97 2.55 -10.31
N THR A 128 56.87 3.17 -9.53
CA THR A 128 56.56 3.67 -8.18
C THR A 128 55.57 4.85 -8.24
N GLU A 129 55.69 5.69 -9.26
CA GLU A 129 54.74 6.78 -9.55
C GLU A 129 53.37 6.22 -9.94
N ASP A 130 53.31 5.29 -10.91
CA ASP A 130 52.08 4.61 -11.34
C ASP A 130 51.37 3.90 -10.17
N LEU A 131 52.12 3.29 -9.23
CA LEU A 131 51.57 2.64 -8.03
C LEU A 131 50.97 3.65 -7.05
N ASN A 132 51.65 4.78 -6.82
CA ASN A 132 51.11 5.84 -5.96
C ASN A 132 49.83 6.43 -6.56
N ASP A 133 49.77 6.61 -7.88
CA ASP A 133 48.58 7.07 -8.59
C ASP A 133 47.41 6.08 -8.45
N LEU A 134 47.69 4.77 -8.57
CA LEU A 134 46.70 3.73 -8.33
C LEU A 134 46.13 3.82 -6.90
N GLY A 135 47.01 4.01 -5.90
CA GLY A 135 46.60 4.21 -4.51
C GLY A 135 45.65 5.39 -4.34
N THR A 136 45.97 6.54 -4.98
CA THR A 136 45.08 7.72 -4.94
C THR A 136 43.73 7.48 -5.62
N MET A 137 43.73 6.76 -6.75
CA MET A 137 42.50 6.42 -7.47
C MET A 137 41.62 5.48 -6.64
N MET A 138 42.20 4.47 -5.99
CA MET A 138 41.46 3.56 -5.10
C MET A 138 40.88 4.30 -3.90
N ASN A 139 41.61 5.24 -3.29
CA ASN A 139 41.09 6.05 -2.19
C ASN A 139 39.91 6.94 -2.63
N HIS A 140 40.00 7.58 -3.80
CA HIS A 140 38.90 8.35 -4.36
C HIS A 140 37.67 7.47 -4.64
N LEU A 141 37.87 6.28 -5.25
CA LEU A 141 36.78 5.33 -5.49
C LEU A 141 36.15 4.84 -4.18
N ALA A 142 36.95 4.53 -3.16
CA ALA A 142 36.44 4.10 -1.86
C ALA A 142 35.54 5.19 -1.23
N LYS A 143 36.00 6.45 -1.22
CA LYS A 143 35.23 7.58 -0.71
C LYS A 143 33.93 7.82 -1.49
N ASP A 144 34.00 7.80 -2.82
CA ASP A 144 32.80 7.97 -3.67
C ASP A 144 31.78 6.85 -3.44
N THR A 145 32.23 5.60 -3.32
CA THR A 145 31.33 4.47 -3.01
C THR A 145 30.73 4.56 -1.62
N GLU A 146 31.46 5.05 -0.61
CA GLU A 146 30.96 5.25 0.75
C GLU A 146 29.90 6.35 0.79
N GLU A 147 30.14 7.47 0.09
CA GLU A 147 29.16 8.56 -0.05
C GLU A 147 27.88 8.06 -0.76
N GLN A 148 28.01 7.32 -1.85
CA GLN A 148 26.87 6.73 -2.56
C GLN A 148 26.10 5.73 -1.70
N LEU A 149 26.79 4.87 -0.95
CA LEU A 149 26.15 3.91 -0.05
C LEU A 149 25.37 4.63 1.06
N HIS A 150 25.94 5.69 1.65
CA HIS A 150 25.24 6.50 2.65
C HIS A 150 23.97 7.15 2.08
N HIS A 151 24.05 7.72 0.88
CA HIS A 151 22.89 8.30 0.20
C HIS A 151 21.82 7.25 -0.11
N HIS A 152 22.20 6.09 -0.65
CA HIS A 152 21.27 4.99 -0.96
C HIS A 152 20.60 4.40 0.29
N THR A 153 21.35 4.23 1.38
CA THR A 153 20.84 3.68 2.64
C THR A 153 19.76 4.60 3.21
N LYS A 154 20.05 5.91 3.31
CA LYS A 154 19.10 6.92 3.79
C LYS A 154 17.83 6.98 2.93
N HIS A 155 17.98 6.92 1.61
CA HIS A 155 16.83 6.92 0.69
C HIS A 155 15.97 5.66 0.84
N THR A 156 16.59 4.50 1.06
CA THR A 156 15.89 3.22 1.26
C THR A 156 15.11 3.18 2.57
N GLU A 157 15.68 3.72 3.66
CA GLU A 157 15.00 3.86 4.94
C GLU A 157 13.75 4.75 4.82
N LEU A 158 13.87 5.91 4.17
CA LEU A 158 12.72 6.81 3.94
C LEU A 158 11.60 6.14 3.13
N LYS A 159 11.95 5.40 2.08
CA LYS A 159 10.96 4.62 1.30
C LYS A 159 10.29 3.54 2.13
N THR A 160 11.05 2.84 2.96
CA THR A 160 10.52 1.79 3.85
C THR A 160 9.56 2.38 4.88
N GLN A 161 9.90 3.54 5.46
CA GLN A 161 9.06 4.27 6.40
C GLN A 161 7.76 4.77 5.73
N SER A 162 7.85 5.26 4.49
CA SER A 162 6.69 5.62 3.66
C SER A 162 5.74 4.44 3.48
N LEU A 163 6.27 3.29 3.05
CA LEU A 163 5.51 2.06 2.84
C LEU A 163 4.80 1.59 4.12
N GLY A 164 5.44 1.71 5.28
CA GLY A 164 4.82 1.43 6.58
C GLY A 164 3.61 2.32 6.86
N ILE A 165 3.76 3.64 6.71
CA ILE A 165 2.65 4.59 6.89
C ILE A 165 1.51 4.30 5.90
N LEU A 166 1.84 4.03 4.64
CA LEU A 166 0.86 3.74 3.59
C LEU A 166 0.10 2.43 3.84
N TYR A 167 0.80 1.39 4.31
CA TYR A 167 0.18 0.13 4.70
C TYR A 167 -0.79 0.32 5.87
N ASP A 168 -0.39 1.09 6.89
CA ASP A 168 -1.23 1.38 8.04
C ASP A 168 -2.47 2.20 7.66
N VAL A 169 -2.34 3.16 6.73
CA VAL A 169 -3.48 3.89 6.14
C VAL A 169 -4.42 2.91 5.45
N ALA A 170 -3.89 2.07 4.57
CA ALA A 170 -4.67 1.11 3.81
C ALA A 170 -5.39 0.09 4.73
N ALA A 171 -4.71 -0.37 5.79
CA ALA A 171 -5.28 -1.25 6.80
C ALA A 171 -6.38 -0.54 7.61
N SER A 172 -6.17 0.72 7.97
CA SER A 172 -7.13 1.52 8.76
C SER A 172 -8.44 1.76 8.01
N ILE A 173 -8.42 1.91 6.68
CA ILE A 173 -9.63 2.04 5.84
C ILE A 173 -10.58 0.86 6.04
N ASN A 174 -10.04 -0.36 6.14
CA ASN A 174 -10.86 -1.56 6.25
C ASN A 174 -11.40 -1.82 7.66
N ILE A 175 -10.89 -1.10 8.67
CA ILE A 175 -11.21 -1.33 10.08
C ILE A 175 -12.12 -0.23 10.65
N SER A 176 -11.98 1.02 10.18
CA SER A 176 -12.66 2.18 10.74
C SER A 176 -14.18 2.17 10.48
N SER A 177 -14.96 2.42 11.53
CA SER A 177 -16.41 2.59 11.48
C SER A 177 -16.87 3.93 10.89
N SER A 178 -15.99 4.93 10.88
CA SER A 178 -16.26 6.30 10.44
C SER A 178 -15.01 6.96 9.84
N LEU A 179 -15.23 7.98 9.01
CA LEU A 179 -14.14 8.77 8.40
C LEU A 179 -13.33 9.53 9.47
N ASP A 180 -13.97 10.01 10.54
CA ASP A 180 -13.31 10.68 11.67
C ASP A 180 -12.34 9.74 12.39
N ASP A 181 -12.77 8.50 12.70
CA ASP A 181 -11.92 7.49 13.34
C ASP A 181 -10.70 7.15 12.47
N LEU A 182 -10.89 7.03 11.16
CA LEU A 182 -9.83 6.77 10.19
C LEU A 182 -8.78 7.88 10.24
N LEU A 183 -9.22 9.13 10.13
CA LEU A 183 -8.33 10.29 10.08
C LEU A 183 -7.58 10.47 11.40
N LYS A 184 -8.23 10.24 12.55
CA LYS A 184 -7.58 10.29 13.87
C LYS A 184 -6.50 9.21 14.03
N ARG A 185 -6.77 7.98 13.61
CA ARG A 185 -5.78 6.87 13.66
C ARG A 185 -4.59 7.16 12.75
N PHE A 186 -4.88 7.54 11.51
CA PHE A 186 -3.84 7.94 10.56
C PHE A 186 -2.96 9.05 11.13
N LEU A 187 -3.58 10.11 11.65
CA LEU A 187 -2.87 11.26 12.19
C LEU A 187 -1.95 10.84 13.35
N ARG A 188 -2.40 9.90 14.21
CA ARG A 188 -1.60 9.37 15.32
C ARG A 188 -0.34 8.67 14.81
N THR A 189 -0.50 7.69 13.93
CA THR A 189 0.63 6.99 13.30
C THR A 189 1.57 7.96 12.61
N LEU A 190 1.02 8.92 11.86
CA LEU A 190 1.81 9.91 11.13
C LEU A 190 2.63 10.80 12.08
N THR A 191 2.02 11.30 13.15
CA THR A 191 2.70 12.14 14.14
C THR A 191 3.79 11.38 14.91
N GLU A 192 3.56 10.11 15.24
CA GLU A 192 4.53 9.26 15.93
C GLU A 192 5.74 8.94 15.05
N VAL A 193 5.48 8.46 13.82
CA VAL A 193 6.53 8.05 12.87
C VAL A 193 7.37 9.24 12.41
N LEU A 194 6.76 10.41 12.26
CA LEU A 194 7.46 11.63 11.83
C LEU A 194 7.96 12.49 13.00
N HIS A 195 7.77 12.05 14.25
CA HIS A 195 8.11 12.82 15.46
C HIS A 195 7.58 14.27 15.40
N ALA A 196 6.35 14.44 14.93
CA ALA A 196 5.67 15.73 14.93
C ALA A 196 5.06 16.01 16.31
N ASN A 197 5.10 17.26 16.74
CA ASN A 197 4.55 17.70 18.03
C ASN A 197 3.02 17.66 18.04
N ALA A 198 2.41 17.96 16.90
CA ALA A 198 0.97 17.96 16.71
C ALA A 198 0.64 17.72 15.23
N GLY A 199 -0.63 17.41 14.98
CA GLY A 199 -1.15 17.25 13.63
C GLY A 199 -2.61 17.64 13.55
N ALA A 200 -3.07 17.95 12.33
CA ALA A 200 -4.48 18.19 12.06
C ALA A 200 -4.84 17.74 10.63
N VAL A 201 -6.07 17.28 10.43
CA VAL A 201 -6.64 17.01 9.10
C VAL A 201 -7.88 17.86 8.92
N ARG A 202 -7.92 18.61 7.83
CA ARG A 202 -9.05 19.44 7.43
C ARG A 202 -9.55 19.02 6.07
N LEU A 203 -10.87 18.89 5.91
CA LEU A 203 -11.49 18.58 4.63
C LEU A 203 -12.32 19.76 4.14
N LEU A 204 -12.35 19.94 2.82
CA LEU A 204 -13.28 20.86 2.18
C LEU A 204 -14.71 20.35 2.35
N ASN A 205 -15.55 21.22 2.90
CA ASN A 205 -16.99 21.05 2.96
C ASN A 205 -17.65 21.53 1.66
N LYS A 206 -18.99 21.55 1.61
CA LYS A 206 -19.74 21.97 0.42
C LYS A 206 -19.80 23.49 0.21
N ASP A 207 -19.45 24.26 1.24
CA ASP A 207 -19.48 25.72 1.27
C ASP A 207 -18.08 26.31 1.06
N ASP A 208 -17.15 25.52 0.50
CA ASP A 208 -15.72 25.84 0.29
C ASP A 208 -15.00 26.32 1.57
N GLN A 209 -15.37 25.76 2.72
CA GLN A 209 -14.69 25.97 4.00
C GLN A 209 -13.93 24.72 4.43
N MET A 210 -12.82 24.94 5.11
CA MET A 210 -11.99 23.89 5.68
C MET A 210 -12.54 23.50 7.05
N GLU A 211 -13.15 22.32 7.13
CA GLU A 211 -13.67 21.75 8.37
C GLU A 211 -12.62 20.85 9.02
N LEU A 212 -12.37 21.05 10.32
CA LEU A 212 -11.45 20.23 11.10
C LEU A 212 -12.08 18.86 11.38
N MET A 213 -11.53 17.82 10.75
CA MET A 213 -12.00 16.44 10.89
C MET A 213 -11.25 15.67 11.97
N ALA A 214 -9.97 15.98 12.18
CA ALA A 214 -9.15 15.31 13.19
C ALA A 214 -8.02 16.23 13.64
N SER A 215 -7.66 16.14 14.92
CA SER A 215 -6.51 16.84 15.50
C SER A 215 -5.83 15.99 16.56
N ILE A 216 -4.53 16.20 16.73
CA ILE A 216 -3.69 15.62 17.79
C ILE A 216 -2.79 16.73 18.30
N GLY A 217 -2.70 16.87 19.62
CA GLY A 217 -1.86 17.89 20.28
C GLY A 217 -2.48 19.29 20.34
N PHE A 218 -3.79 19.43 20.07
CA PHE A 218 -4.53 20.68 20.23
C PHE A 218 -5.31 20.64 21.56
N ASP A 219 -5.46 21.77 22.24
CA ASP A 219 -6.37 21.93 23.37
C ASP A 219 -7.83 22.13 22.91
N GLU A 220 -8.79 22.01 23.82
CA GLU A 220 -10.22 22.10 23.49
C GLU A 220 -10.62 23.48 22.94
N GLU A 221 -10.06 24.56 23.48
CA GLU A 221 -10.36 25.93 23.04
C GLU A 221 -9.86 26.18 21.61
N LEU A 222 -8.69 25.65 21.26
CA LEU A 222 -8.14 25.71 19.92
C LEU A 222 -8.96 24.87 18.94
N ILE A 223 -9.40 23.67 19.34
CA ILE A 223 -10.27 22.82 18.49
C ILE A 223 -11.56 23.55 18.11
N GLU A 224 -12.19 24.25 19.06
CA GLU A 224 -13.40 25.02 18.77
C GLU A 224 -13.13 26.19 17.81
N LYS A 225 -12.06 26.96 18.04
CA LYS A 225 -11.70 28.11 17.19
C LYS A 225 -11.24 27.72 15.79
N GLU A 226 -10.65 26.53 15.64
CA GLU A 226 -10.15 25.98 14.38
C GLU A 226 -11.16 25.09 13.65
N ARG A 227 -12.38 24.94 14.19
CA ARG A 227 -13.37 24.00 13.65
C ARG A 227 -13.72 24.26 12.18
N LEU A 228 -13.86 25.53 11.81
CA LEU A 228 -14.18 25.98 10.46
C LEU A 228 -13.28 27.14 10.08
N LEU A 229 -12.52 26.97 8.99
CA LEU A 229 -11.63 27.98 8.46
C LEU A 229 -12.04 28.39 7.03
N PRO A 230 -12.20 29.69 6.75
CA PRO A 230 -12.35 30.18 5.38
C PRO A 230 -11.06 29.94 4.58
N THR A 231 -11.20 29.40 3.36
CA THR A 231 -10.10 29.06 2.45
C THR A 231 -9.18 30.25 2.10
N GLU A 232 -9.73 31.45 1.95
CA GLU A 232 -8.92 32.63 1.62
C GLU A 232 -8.10 33.19 2.80
N SER A 233 -8.50 32.84 4.02
CA SER A 233 -7.98 33.47 5.23
C SER A 233 -6.72 32.80 5.78
N CYS A 234 -6.37 31.58 5.35
CA CYS A 234 -5.31 30.80 5.97
C CYS A 234 -4.38 30.14 4.93
N VAL A 235 -3.12 29.90 5.29
CA VAL A 235 -2.17 29.16 4.43
C VAL A 235 -2.68 27.76 4.12
N CYS A 236 -3.41 27.15 5.06
CA CYS A 236 -4.10 25.87 4.88
C CYS A 236 -5.12 25.89 3.73
N GLY A 237 -5.77 27.03 3.47
CA GLY A 237 -6.74 27.17 2.39
C GLY A 237 -6.12 27.58 1.05
N LYS A 238 -4.96 28.27 1.06
CA LYS A 238 -4.23 28.62 -0.17
C LYS A 238 -3.72 27.41 -0.95
N VAL A 239 -3.56 26.26 -0.28
CA VAL A 239 -3.14 24.99 -0.90
C VAL A 239 -4.17 24.44 -1.88
N GLU A 240 -5.43 24.87 -1.83
CA GLU A 240 -6.40 24.50 -2.87
C GLU A 240 -5.95 24.95 -4.27
N ASN A 241 -5.31 26.11 -4.36
CA ASN A 241 -4.83 26.72 -5.61
C ASN A 241 -3.37 26.35 -5.94
N CYS A 242 -2.75 25.44 -5.18
CA CYS A 242 -1.36 25.04 -5.37
C CYS A 242 -1.24 23.50 -5.30
N ASP A 243 -0.75 22.88 -6.37
CA ASP A 243 -0.48 21.42 -6.39
C ASP A 243 0.68 20.99 -5.48
N ASP A 244 1.35 21.96 -4.85
CA ASP A 244 2.55 21.75 -4.07
C ASP A 244 2.30 21.99 -2.58
N LEU A 245 2.99 21.19 -1.76
CA LEU A 245 2.93 21.32 -0.31
C LEU A 245 3.66 22.59 0.14
N ILE A 246 3.19 23.20 1.23
CA ILE A 246 3.72 24.46 1.76
C ILE A 246 4.48 24.19 3.05
N PHE A 247 5.71 24.69 3.09
CA PHE A 247 6.52 24.79 4.31
C PHE A 247 6.44 26.22 4.85
N GLN A 248 6.02 26.38 6.10
CA GLN A 248 6.02 27.63 6.82
C GLN A 248 6.87 27.46 8.09
N ASP A 249 7.82 28.35 8.31
CA ASP A 249 8.85 28.25 9.34
C ASP A 249 8.38 28.60 10.76
N SER A 250 7.19 29.21 10.88
CA SER A 250 6.62 29.71 12.12
C SER A 250 5.09 29.61 12.12
N VAL A 251 4.48 29.22 13.23
CA VAL A 251 3.01 29.21 13.41
C VAL A 251 2.48 30.55 13.93
N LEU A 252 3.35 31.52 14.24
CA LEU A 252 2.93 32.84 14.72
C LEU A 252 1.89 33.55 13.82
N PRO A 253 1.96 33.47 12.48
CA PRO A 253 0.91 34.03 11.62
C PRO A 253 -0.46 33.36 11.83
N CYS A 254 -0.48 32.06 12.14
CA CYS A 254 -1.70 31.32 12.48
C CYS A 254 -2.22 31.76 13.85
N ASN A 255 -1.35 31.84 14.86
CA ASN A 255 -1.73 32.30 16.20
C ASN A 255 -2.43 33.67 16.16
N LYS A 256 -1.90 34.61 15.36
CA LYS A 256 -2.47 35.96 15.20
C LYS A 256 -3.86 35.94 14.57
N LYS A 257 -4.11 35.04 13.62
CA LYS A 257 -5.40 34.93 12.93
C LYS A 257 -6.47 34.29 13.80
N VAL A 258 -6.11 33.25 14.53
CA VAL A 258 -7.00 32.51 15.42
C VAL A 258 -7.23 33.27 16.73
N GLY A 259 -6.31 34.17 17.10
CA GLY A 259 -6.34 34.87 18.38
C GLY A 259 -6.07 33.93 19.56
N HIS A 260 -5.39 32.80 19.32
CA HIS A 260 -4.99 31.82 20.33
C HIS A 260 -3.59 31.31 20.00
N GLN A 261 -2.76 31.15 21.03
CA GLN A 261 -1.45 30.53 20.88
C GLN A 261 -1.61 29.01 20.74
N PHE A 262 -1.14 28.42 19.64
CA PHE A 262 -1.28 26.97 19.41
C PHE A 262 -0.42 26.15 20.38
N PHE A 263 0.83 26.57 20.59
CA PHE A 263 1.82 25.84 21.40
C PHE A 263 2.67 26.80 22.22
N GLY A 264 3.25 26.31 23.33
CA GLY A 264 4.11 27.10 24.22
C GLY A 264 5.38 27.67 23.57
N SER A 265 5.83 27.11 22.45
CA SER A 265 6.98 27.57 21.66
C SER A 265 6.61 27.71 20.18
N ASP A 266 7.36 28.49 19.42
CA ASP A 266 7.16 28.59 17.98
C ASP A 266 7.58 27.29 17.27
N GLN A 267 6.82 26.90 16.26
CA GLN A 267 6.97 25.65 15.53
C GLN A 267 6.85 25.88 14.03
N GLY A 268 7.49 25.02 13.24
CA GLY A 268 7.28 24.95 11.80
C GLY A 268 5.96 24.24 11.47
N LEU A 269 5.33 24.67 10.38
CA LEU A 269 4.09 24.13 9.85
C LEU A 269 4.35 23.56 8.45
N ILE A 270 3.99 22.29 8.27
CA ILE A 270 3.97 21.62 6.97
C ILE A 270 2.51 21.44 6.59
N VAL A 271 2.10 22.00 5.45
CA VAL A 271 0.74 21.89 4.92
C VAL A 271 0.78 21.05 3.66
N VAL A 272 0.06 19.93 3.65
CA VAL A 272 0.12 18.96 2.57
C VAL A 272 -1.27 18.73 1.99
N PRO A 273 -1.44 18.88 0.66
CA PRO A 273 -2.74 18.67 0.02
C PRO A 273 -3.16 17.19 0.03
N LEU A 274 -4.44 16.97 0.29
CA LEU A 274 -5.11 15.68 0.16
C LEU A 274 -5.77 15.62 -1.21
N GLN A 275 -5.10 15.02 -2.19
CA GLN A 275 -5.53 15.06 -3.58
C GLN A 275 -6.10 13.72 -4.06
N TYR A 276 -7.16 13.78 -4.86
CA TYR A 276 -7.68 12.66 -5.61
C TYR A 276 -8.04 13.10 -7.03
N GLN A 277 -7.47 12.42 -8.04
CA GLN A 277 -7.69 12.74 -9.46
C GLN A 277 -7.46 14.23 -9.81
N GLY A 278 -6.43 14.86 -9.23
CA GLY A 278 -6.10 16.27 -9.45
C GLY A 278 -7.02 17.27 -8.72
N LYS A 279 -7.97 16.80 -7.91
CA LYS A 279 -8.81 17.65 -7.05
C LYS A 279 -8.32 17.60 -5.61
N THR A 280 -8.16 18.76 -4.99
CA THR A 280 -7.88 18.89 -3.55
C THR A 280 -9.17 18.65 -2.76
N LEU A 281 -9.16 17.64 -1.89
CA LEU A 281 -10.25 17.30 -0.98
C LEU A 281 -10.10 17.95 0.40
N GLY A 282 -8.90 18.45 0.70
CA GLY A 282 -8.54 19.01 1.99
C GLY A 282 -7.02 19.08 2.16
N VAL A 283 -6.58 19.24 3.40
CA VAL A 283 -5.16 19.26 3.77
C VAL A 283 -4.93 18.48 5.06
N TYR A 284 -3.73 17.93 5.22
CA TYR A 284 -3.23 17.60 6.53
C TYR A 284 -2.06 18.52 6.90
N ASN A 285 -1.95 18.79 8.19
CA ASN A 285 -0.99 19.70 8.78
C ASN A 285 -0.13 18.94 9.77
N LEU A 286 1.18 19.14 9.71
CA LEU A 286 2.13 18.67 10.70
C LEU A 286 2.82 19.86 11.34
N PHE A 287 2.89 19.84 12.66
CA PHE A 287 3.57 20.85 13.46
C PHE A 287 4.84 20.24 14.02
N VAL A 288 5.99 20.82 13.68
CA VAL A 288 7.31 20.25 13.96
C VAL A 288 8.24 21.29 14.58
N HIS A 289 9.13 20.85 15.46
CA HIS A 289 10.18 21.72 16.00
C HIS A 289 11.09 22.27 14.89
N GLN A 290 11.63 23.48 15.09
CA GLN A 290 12.40 24.20 14.07
C GLN A 290 13.66 23.45 13.59
N ASP A 291 14.28 22.65 14.45
CA ASP A 291 15.47 21.85 14.11
C ASP A 291 15.12 20.71 13.15
N ILE A 292 13.96 20.08 13.36
CA ILE A 292 13.42 19.02 12.52
C ILE A 292 12.92 19.60 11.19
N TYR A 293 12.29 20.79 11.23
CA TYR A 293 11.82 21.50 10.04
C TYR A 293 12.96 21.75 9.04
N LYS A 294 14.12 22.23 9.49
CA LYS A 294 15.28 22.50 8.62
C LYS A 294 15.87 21.23 7.99
N GLN A 295 15.82 20.10 8.70
CA GLN A 295 16.29 18.81 8.16
C GLN A 295 15.29 18.19 7.17
N LYS A 296 13.99 18.47 7.34
CA LYS A 296 12.89 17.91 6.53
C LYS A 296 12.49 18.77 5.33
N ASN A 297 13.01 19.98 5.20
CA ASN A 297 12.80 20.83 4.04
C ASN A 297 13.77 20.45 2.91
N ASN A 298 13.66 19.20 2.42
CA ASN A 298 14.42 18.69 1.28
C ASN A 298 13.48 17.99 0.28
N SER A 299 14.00 17.64 -0.90
CA SER A 299 13.22 17.00 -1.97
C SER A 299 12.60 15.66 -1.56
N ASP A 300 13.33 14.86 -0.77
CA ASP A 300 12.91 13.48 -0.42
C ASP A 300 11.68 13.47 0.50
N TYR A 301 11.66 14.34 1.52
CA TYR A 301 10.50 14.50 2.40
C TYR A 301 9.32 15.14 1.67
N LYS A 302 9.59 16.04 0.70
CA LYS A 302 8.53 16.63 -0.11
C LYS A 302 7.77 15.57 -0.91
N GLU A 303 8.50 14.66 -1.55
CA GLU A 303 7.91 13.54 -2.29
C GLU A 303 7.14 12.60 -1.35
N LEU A 304 7.71 12.28 -0.19
CA LEU A 304 7.09 11.45 0.85
C LEU A 304 5.72 12.02 1.29
N PHE A 305 5.69 13.29 1.70
CA PHE A 305 4.47 13.91 2.19
C PHE A 305 3.39 14.00 1.11
N THR A 306 3.77 14.39 -0.10
CA THR A 306 2.85 14.44 -1.25
C THR A 306 2.28 13.05 -1.57
N SER A 307 3.11 12.00 -1.53
CA SER A 307 2.67 10.62 -1.74
C SER A 307 1.64 10.20 -0.68
N ILE A 308 1.92 10.44 0.60
CA ILE A 308 0.99 10.19 1.71
C ILE A 308 -0.32 10.97 1.50
N GLY A 309 -0.23 12.24 1.08
CA GLY A 309 -1.40 13.09 0.81
C GLY A 309 -2.29 12.55 -0.29
N ARG A 310 -1.71 12.03 -1.39
CA ARG A 310 -2.46 11.38 -2.48
C ARG A 310 -3.13 10.08 -2.04
N HIS A 311 -2.43 9.23 -1.30
CA HIS A 311 -2.98 7.97 -0.81
C HIS A 311 -4.13 8.20 0.19
N LEU A 312 -3.97 9.17 1.11
CA LEU A 312 -5.04 9.54 2.01
C LEU A 312 -6.21 10.21 1.26
N GLY A 313 -5.94 11.05 0.27
CA GLY A 313 -6.96 11.62 -0.62
C GLY A 313 -7.81 10.54 -1.30
N MET A 314 -7.17 9.49 -1.83
CA MET A 314 -7.86 8.31 -2.38
C MET A 314 -8.70 7.57 -1.33
N ALA A 315 -8.18 7.38 -0.12
CA ALA A 315 -8.89 6.75 0.97
C ALA A 315 -10.17 7.51 1.36
N ILE A 316 -10.07 8.84 1.47
CA ILE A 316 -11.19 9.73 1.78
C ILE A 316 -12.24 9.70 0.66
N ALA A 317 -11.80 9.78 -0.60
CA ALA A 317 -12.68 9.71 -1.76
C ALA A 317 -13.47 8.40 -1.77
N LYS A 318 -12.78 7.27 -1.53
CA LYS A 318 -13.41 5.95 -1.43
C LYS A 318 -14.46 5.90 -0.30
N ALA A 319 -14.11 6.35 0.90
CA ALA A 319 -15.03 6.35 2.03
C ALA A 319 -16.31 7.18 1.77
N ARG A 320 -16.16 8.35 1.12
CA ARG A 320 -17.31 9.18 0.71
C ARG A 320 -18.19 8.48 -0.33
N LEU A 321 -17.57 7.83 -1.33
CA LEU A 321 -18.29 7.07 -2.36
C LEU A 321 -19.06 5.87 -1.78
N ASP A 322 -18.46 5.14 -0.84
CA ASP A 322 -19.10 4.01 -0.17
C ASP A 322 -20.32 4.47 0.65
N GLU A 323 -20.23 5.61 1.33
CA GLU A 323 -21.35 6.20 2.07
C GLU A 323 -22.49 6.64 1.13
N GLU A 324 -22.15 7.29 0.01
CA GLU A 324 -23.13 7.72 -1.00
C GLU A 324 -23.80 6.53 -1.69
N SER A 325 -23.03 5.51 -2.06
CA SER A 325 -23.56 4.26 -2.64
C SER A 325 -24.55 3.59 -1.69
N THR A 326 -24.24 3.57 -0.40
CA THR A 326 -25.14 3.02 0.63
C THR A 326 -26.45 3.82 0.69
N LYS A 327 -26.38 5.16 0.70
CA LYS A 327 -27.56 6.03 0.67
C LYS A 327 -28.41 5.81 -0.57
N VAL A 328 -27.79 5.73 -1.74
CA VAL A 328 -28.46 5.46 -3.02
C VAL A 328 -29.12 4.08 -3.02
N SER A 329 -28.45 3.06 -2.51
CA SER A 329 -29.03 1.72 -2.36
C SER A 329 -30.25 1.71 -1.45
N ILE A 330 -30.20 2.45 -0.33
CA ILE A 330 -31.34 2.59 0.59
C ILE A 330 -32.50 3.32 -0.11
N MET A 331 -32.23 4.37 -0.91
CA MET A 331 -33.25 5.09 -1.67
C MET A 331 -33.90 4.21 -2.75
N HIS A 332 -33.12 3.42 -3.48
CA HIS A 332 -33.65 2.48 -4.47
C HIS A 332 -34.57 1.45 -3.84
N GLU A 333 -34.19 0.89 -2.68
CA GLU A 333 -35.07 -0.06 -1.99
C GLU A 333 -36.34 0.62 -1.48
N ARG A 334 -36.27 1.85 -0.95
CA ARG A 334 -37.47 2.61 -0.58
C ARG A 334 -38.42 2.84 -1.75
N ASN A 335 -37.89 3.21 -2.92
CA ASN A 335 -38.70 3.39 -4.11
C ASN A 335 -39.31 2.08 -4.59
N ARG A 336 -38.53 0.99 -4.61
CA ARG A 336 -39.02 -0.35 -4.97
C ARG A 336 -40.18 -0.79 -4.07
N LEU A 337 -40.04 -0.61 -2.76
CA LEU A 337 -41.09 -0.89 -1.78
C LEU A 337 -42.32 0.00 -1.96
N ALA A 338 -42.14 1.29 -2.31
CA ALA A 338 -43.26 2.19 -2.59
C ALA A 338 -44.07 1.75 -3.83
N PHE A 339 -43.39 1.25 -4.88
CA PHE A 339 -44.06 0.66 -6.04
C PHE A 339 -44.79 -0.64 -5.68
N GLU A 340 -44.16 -1.54 -4.91
CA GLU A 340 -44.81 -2.78 -4.44
C GLU A 340 -46.07 -2.48 -3.59
N LEU A 341 -46.01 -1.47 -2.71
CA LEU A 341 -47.16 -0.97 -1.95
C LEU A 341 -48.28 -0.45 -2.86
N HIS A 342 -47.93 0.42 -3.80
CA HIS A 342 -48.91 1.03 -4.70
C HIS A 342 -49.63 -0.01 -5.56
N ASP A 343 -48.91 -0.99 -6.10
CA ASP A 343 -49.48 -2.04 -6.93
C ASP A 343 -50.40 -2.98 -6.13
N SER A 344 -50.00 -3.37 -4.92
CA SER A 344 -50.84 -4.16 -4.01
C SER A 344 -52.14 -3.43 -3.66
N LEU A 345 -52.05 -2.14 -3.29
CA LEU A 345 -53.23 -1.30 -3.01
C LEU A 345 -54.15 -1.16 -4.22
N ALA A 346 -53.58 -0.91 -5.41
CA ALA A 346 -54.36 -0.77 -6.63
C ALA A 346 -55.11 -2.07 -6.98
N GLN A 347 -54.46 -3.23 -6.80
CA GLN A 347 -55.06 -4.54 -7.04
C GLN A 347 -56.18 -4.85 -6.05
N THR A 348 -55.99 -4.56 -4.76
CA THR A 348 -57.04 -4.71 -3.75
C THR A 348 -58.24 -3.82 -4.09
N LEU A 349 -58.02 -2.53 -4.36
CA LEU A 349 -59.10 -1.59 -4.66
C LEU A 349 -59.88 -2.00 -5.91
N ALA A 350 -59.20 -2.54 -6.93
CA ALA A 350 -59.84 -3.07 -8.14
C ALA A 350 -60.71 -4.30 -7.83
N SER A 351 -60.20 -5.25 -7.03
CA SER A 351 -60.95 -6.45 -6.58
C SER A 351 -62.19 -6.05 -5.80
N MET A 352 -62.04 -5.12 -4.87
CA MET A 352 -63.11 -4.61 -4.01
C MET A 352 -64.22 -3.94 -4.83
N ARG A 353 -63.86 -3.13 -5.84
CA ARG A 353 -64.81 -2.53 -6.77
C ARG A 353 -65.61 -3.58 -7.54
N LEU A 354 -64.99 -4.70 -7.94
CA LEU A 354 -65.67 -5.79 -8.61
C LEU A 354 -66.66 -6.50 -7.68
N GLN A 355 -66.24 -6.80 -6.45
CA GLN A 355 -67.09 -7.47 -5.46
C GLN A 355 -68.33 -6.63 -5.09
N VAL A 356 -68.17 -5.30 -4.97
CA VAL A 356 -69.28 -4.36 -4.76
C VAL A 356 -70.25 -4.38 -5.95
N ARG A 357 -69.76 -4.48 -7.18
CA ARG A 357 -70.64 -4.60 -8.37
C ARG A 357 -71.41 -5.93 -8.37
N VAL A 358 -70.76 -7.03 -7.99
CA VAL A 358 -71.43 -8.33 -7.85
C VAL A 358 -72.50 -8.28 -6.75
N LEU A 359 -72.22 -7.62 -5.62
CA LEU A 359 -73.22 -7.40 -4.58
C LEU A 359 -74.43 -6.59 -5.10
N ASP A 360 -74.18 -5.53 -5.88
CA ASP A 360 -75.24 -4.73 -6.50
C ASP A 360 -76.14 -5.59 -7.41
N GLU A 361 -75.56 -6.45 -8.25
CA GLU A 361 -76.32 -7.39 -9.10
C GLU A 361 -77.15 -8.40 -8.28
N ILE A 362 -76.59 -8.95 -7.21
CA ILE A 362 -77.30 -9.90 -6.33
C ILE A 362 -78.46 -9.21 -5.60
N MET A 363 -78.28 -7.98 -5.11
CA MET A 363 -79.36 -7.24 -4.46
C MET A 363 -80.53 -6.94 -5.42
N HIS A 364 -80.26 -6.72 -6.71
CA HIS A 364 -81.33 -6.58 -7.71
C HIS A 364 -82.13 -7.87 -7.96
N SER A 365 -81.59 -9.03 -7.58
CA SER A 365 -82.27 -10.32 -7.69
C SER A 365 -83.14 -10.68 -6.47
N ASN A 366 -83.18 -9.84 -5.42
CA ASN A 366 -83.91 -10.03 -4.17
C ASN A 366 -83.55 -11.33 -3.38
N ASP A 367 -82.38 -11.91 -3.64
CA ASP A 367 -81.84 -13.02 -2.85
C ASP A 367 -81.08 -12.46 -1.63
N GLU A 368 -81.79 -12.39 -0.50
CA GLU A 368 -81.29 -11.83 0.74
C GLU A 368 -80.12 -12.67 1.31
N ALA A 369 -80.19 -14.00 1.20
CA ALA A 369 -79.14 -14.89 1.71
C ALA A 369 -77.83 -14.74 0.91
N ALA A 370 -77.93 -14.68 -0.42
CA ALA A 370 -76.78 -14.43 -1.28
C ALA A 370 -76.19 -13.02 -1.07
N SER A 371 -77.03 -12.03 -0.79
CA SER A 371 -76.59 -10.66 -0.49
C SER A 371 -75.75 -10.59 0.80
N TRP A 372 -76.21 -11.23 1.87
CA TRP A 372 -75.47 -11.31 3.14
C TRP A 372 -74.14 -12.05 2.98
N GLN A 373 -74.13 -13.18 2.26
CA GLN A 373 -72.91 -13.94 2.02
C GLN A 373 -71.87 -13.16 1.20
N GLN A 374 -72.31 -12.35 0.24
CA GLN A 374 -71.42 -11.52 -0.55
C GLN A 374 -70.90 -10.31 0.23
N LEU A 375 -71.70 -9.76 1.15
CA LEU A 375 -71.26 -8.70 2.06
C LEU A 375 -70.17 -9.19 3.02
N GLU A 376 -70.34 -10.39 3.59
CA GLU A 376 -69.35 -11.03 4.48
C GLU A 376 -68.02 -11.30 3.73
N ARG A 377 -68.08 -11.68 2.45
CA ARG A 377 -66.89 -11.79 1.58
C ARG A 377 -66.18 -10.47 1.34
N ILE A 378 -66.94 -9.37 1.16
CA ILE A 378 -66.36 -8.04 1.01
C ILE A 378 -65.65 -7.65 2.31
N GLU A 379 -66.30 -7.83 3.47
CA GLU A 379 -65.73 -7.53 4.78
C GLU A 379 -64.42 -8.30 5.03
N SER A 380 -64.42 -9.62 4.77
CA SER A 380 -63.22 -10.45 4.85
C SER A 380 -62.10 -9.98 3.91
N THR A 381 -62.44 -9.55 2.68
CA THR A 381 -61.45 -9.04 1.72
C THR A 381 -60.87 -7.70 2.19
N VAL A 382 -61.68 -6.84 2.82
CA VAL A 382 -61.22 -5.58 3.43
C VAL A 382 -60.19 -5.87 4.51
N ASP A 383 -60.50 -6.80 5.41
CA ASP A 383 -59.66 -7.13 6.55
C ASP A 383 -58.34 -7.80 6.15
N GLU A 384 -58.37 -8.69 5.14
CA GLU A 384 -57.15 -9.24 4.54
C GLU A 384 -56.27 -8.14 3.97
N ALA A 385 -56.85 -7.22 3.20
CA ALA A 385 -56.10 -6.12 2.61
C ALA A 385 -55.52 -5.16 3.66
N ASN A 386 -56.28 -4.88 4.73
CA ASN A 386 -55.83 -4.05 5.82
C ASN A 386 -54.65 -4.71 6.56
N THR A 387 -54.72 -6.03 6.75
CA THR A 387 -53.65 -6.83 7.36
C THR A 387 -52.41 -6.85 6.48
N GLU A 388 -52.58 -7.00 5.16
CA GLU A 388 -51.50 -7.00 4.19
C GLU A 388 -50.82 -5.63 4.10
N LEU A 389 -51.59 -4.54 4.07
CA LEU A 389 -51.09 -3.17 4.11
C LEU A 389 -50.31 -2.89 5.41
N ARG A 390 -50.84 -3.29 6.57
CA ARG A 390 -50.14 -3.15 7.85
C ARG A 390 -48.83 -3.95 7.88
N GLY A 391 -48.82 -5.15 7.30
CA GLY A 391 -47.61 -5.98 7.15
C GLY A 391 -46.54 -5.32 6.27
N LEU A 392 -46.94 -4.73 5.14
CA LEU A 392 -46.04 -3.99 4.25
C LEU A 392 -45.50 -2.70 4.91
N ILE A 393 -46.35 -1.95 5.63
CA ILE A 393 -45.93 -0.77 6.40
C ILE A 393 -44.97 -1.16 7.52
N ALA A 394 -45.20 -2.28 8.21
CA ALA A 394 -44.27 -2.79 9.23
C ALA A 394 -42.90 -3.17 8.62
N HIS A 395 -42.90 -3.72 7.40
CA HIS A 395 -41.68 -3.96 6.60
C HIS A 395 -40.94 -2.69 6.20
N PHE A 396 -41.67 -1.58 6.01
CA PHE A 396 -41.15 -0.26 5.65
C PHE A 396 -40.57 0.49 6.86
N GLN A 397 -41.16 0.33 8.05
CA GLN A 397 -40.76 1.04 9.27
C GLN A 397 -39.66 0.36 10.07
N ALA A 398 -39.31 -0.90 9.81
CA ALA A 398 -38.22 -1.56 10.51
C ALA A 398 -36.89 -0.86 10.19
N PRO A 399 -36.26 -0.13 11.14
CA PRO A 399 -34.95 0.45 10.88
C PRO A 399 -33.98 -0.70 10.71
N ILE A 400 -33.31 -0.76 9.55
CA ILE A 400 -32.13 -1.60 9.37
C ILE A 400 -31.04 -0.95 10.24
N ARG A 401 -31.09 -1.24 11.54
CA ARG A 401 -30.01 -0.89 12.45
C ARG A 401 -28.78 -1.65 11.97
N LYS A 402 -27.60 -1.02 12.06
CA LYS A 402 -26.29 -1.65 11.84
C LYS A 402 -26.01 -2.69 12.94
N GLN A 403 -26.88 -3.69 13.08
CA GLN A 403 -26.71 -4.81 13.99
C GLN A 403 -26.23 -6.03 13.21
N ALA A 404 -25.52 -6.94 13.87
CA ALA A 404 -25.10 -8.18 13.25
C ALA A 404 -26.32 -9.04 12.84
N LEU A 405 -26.14 -9.93 11.85
CA LEU A 405 -27.23 -10.75 11.30
C LEU A 405 -28.01 -11.50 12.39
N ILE A 406 -27.29 -12.09 13.34
CA ILE A 406 -27.89 -12.94 14.37
C ILE A 406 -28.84 -12.17 15.30
N PRO A 407 -28.41 -11.06 15.94
CA PRO A 407 -29.33 -10.18 16.65
C PRO A 407 -30.56 -9.78 15.82
N ALA A 408 -30.39 -9.49 14.52
CA ALA A 408 -31.51 -9.10 13.66
C ALA A 408 -32.52 -10.23 13.47
N VAL A 409 -32.05 -11.46 13.25
CA VAL A 409 -32.92 -12.64 13.18
C VAL A 409 -33.59 -12.92 14.53
N GLN A 410 -32.89 -12.73 15.65
CA GLN A 410 -33.49 -12.87 16.99
C GLN A 410 -34.64 -11.88 17.21
N ASP A 411 -34.47 -10.62 16.80
CA ASP A 411 -35.53 -9.60 16.89
C ASP A 411 -36.73 -9.94 16.01
N ILE A 412 -36.49 -10.43 14.80
CA ILE A 412 -37.54 -10.91 13.89
C ILE A 412 -38.30 -12.07 14.51
N VAL A 413 -37.59 -13.08 15.03
CA VAL A 413 -38.17 -14.26 15.70
C VAL A 413 -38.97 -13.85 16.94
N LYS A 414 -38.47 -12.91 17.75
CA LYS A 414 -39.17 -12.41 18.94
C LYS A 414 -40.49 -11.74 18.57
N ARG A 415 -40.47 -10.92 17.51
CA ARG A 415 -41.68 -10.27 16.99
C ARG A 415 -42.67 -11.30 16.46
N PHE A 416 -42.18 -12.25 15.66
CA PHE A 416 -42.99 -13.33 15.11
C PHE A 416 -43.74 -14.12 16.19
N ARG A 417 -43.07 -14.49 17.28
CA ARG A 417 -43.69 -15.16 18.45
C ARG A 417 -44.78 -14.33 19.16
N THR A 418 -44.77 -13.02 18.98
CA THR A 418 -45.77 -12.12 19.57
C THR A 418 -46.99 -11.97 18.65
N GLU A 419 -46.80 -12.22 17.35
CA GLU A 419 -47.80 -11.99 16.30
C GLU A 419 -48.41 -13.31 15.78
N SER A 420 -47.94 -14.47 16.25
CA SER A 420 -48.34 -15.79 15.75
C SER A 420 -48.24 -16.86 16.85
N ASP A 421 -49.15 -17.83 16.83
CA ASP A 421 -49.18 -18.97 17.74
C ASP A 421 -48.18 -20.09 17.35
N ILE A 422 -47.47 -19.93 16.23
CA ILE A 422 -46.54 -20.94 15.70
C ILE A 422 -45.25 -20.96 16.51
N HIS A 423 -44.85 -22.14 17.00
CA HIS A 423 -43.66 -22.27 17.81
C HIS A 423 -42.40 -22.30 16.96
N ILE A 424 -41.61 -21.22 17.00
CA ILE A 424 -40.40 -21.08 16.19
C ILE A 424 -39.10 -21.32 17.00
N PHE A 425 -38.29 -22.27 16.53
CA PHE A 425 -36.96 -22.56 17.05
C PHE A 425 -35.88 -21.85 16.21
N PHE A 426 -35.09 -20.99 16.86
CA PHE A 426 -33.92 -20.36 16.21
C PHE A 426 -32.63 -20.98 16.73
N GLN A 427 -31.84 -21.54 15.83
CA GLN A 427 -30.55 -22.16 16.12
C GLN A 427 -29.46 -21.56 15.24
N HIS A 428 -28.25 -21.42 15.78
CA HIS A 428 -27.10 -21.00 15.00
C HIS A 428 -25.81 -21.70 15.45
N THR A 429 -24.91 -21.92 14.50
CA THR A 429 -23.55 -22.44 14.75
C THR A 429 -22.60 -21.62 13.88
N ILE A 430 -22.04 -20.57 14.46
CA ILE A 430 -21.16 -19.62 13.77
C ILE A 430 -19.95 -19.38 14.67
N ASN A 431 -18.77 -19.49 14.06
CA ASN A 431 -17.52 -19.21 14.74
C ASN A 431 -17.20 -17.73 14.47
N ASN A 432 -17.12 -16.89 15.51
CA ASN A 432 -16.92 -15.43 15.47
C ASN A 432 -18.15 -14.58 15.07
N PRO A 433 -18.15 -13.26 15.41
CA PRO A 433 -19.18 -12.34 14.93
C PRO A 433 -19.20 -12.30 13.40
N LEU A 434 -20.27 -12.83 12.82
CA LEU A 434 -20.51 -12.86 11.38
C LEU A 434 -20.58 -11.42 10.83
N LYS A 435 -19.53 -10.98 10.16
CA LYS A 435 -19.58 -9.75 9.34
C LYS A 435 -20.03 -10.13 7.94
N LEU A 436 -21.11 -9.50 7.49
CA LEU A 436 -21.58 -9.54 6.10
C LEU A 436 -21.53 -8.11 5.58
N SER A 437 -21.25 -7.94 4.29
CA SER A 437 -21.46 -6.65 3.63
C SER A 437 -22.93 -6.23 3.73
N ASP A 438 -23.19 -4.92 3.74
CA ASP A 438 -24.53 -4.35 3.90
C ASP A 438 -25.53 -4.94 2.89
N LYS A 439 -25.06 -5.20 1.66
CA LYS A 439 -25.86 -5.86 0.62
C LYS A 439 -26.32 -7.26 1.03
N TYR A 440 -25.42 -8.13 1.48
CA TYR A 440 -25.79 -9.49 1.90
C TYR A 440 -26.65 -9.46 3.16
N HIS A 441 -26.30 -8.60 4.12
CA HIS A 441 -27.06 -8.46 5.35
C HIS A 441 -28.53 -8.11 5.06
N LEU A 442 -28.77 -7.09 4.23
CA LEU A 442 -30.11 -6.62 3.90
C LEU A 442 -30.93 -7.69 3.17
N GLU A 443 -30.36 -8.30 2.12
CA GLU A 443 -31.07 -9.27 1.30
C GLU A 443 -31.40 -10.55 2.07
N VAL A 444 -30.50 -11.04 2.93
CA VAL A 444 -30.76 -12.21 3.79
C VAL A 444 -31.88 -11.92 4.77
N ILE A 445 -31.86 -10.75 5.44
CA ILE A 445 -32.92 -10.36 6.36
C ILE A 445 -34.27 -10.30 5.66
N ARG A 446 -34.33 -9.74 4.46
CA ARG A 446 -35.57 -9.70 3.66
C ARG A 446 -36.07 -11.09 3.27
N ILE A 447 -35.17 -12.00 2.88
CA ILE A 447 -35.55 -13.39 2.57
C ILE A 447 -36.14 -14.08 3.81
N ILE A 448 -35.53 -13.92 4.99
CA ILE A 448 -36.03 -14.51 6.25
C ILE A 448 -37.40 -13.92 6.61
N GLN A 449 -37.58 -12.61 6.49
CA GLN A 449 -38.86 -11.96 6.78
C GLN A 449 -39.97 -12.43 5.83
N GLU A 450 -39.67 -12.53 4.54
CA GLU A 450 -40.62 -13.00 3.54
C GLU A 450 -41.02 -14.47 3.78
N ALA A 451 -40.04 -15.33 4.09
CA ALA A 451 -40.29 -16.72 4.44
C ALA A 451 -41.20 -16.84 5.67
N LEU A 452 -40.95 -16.06 6.72
CA LEU A 452 -41.81 -16.06 7.91
C LEU A 452 -43.19 -15.49 7.65
N ASN A 453 -43.31 -14.47 6.80
CA ASN A 453 -44.62 -13.96 6.42
C ASN A 453 -45.42 -15.01 5.64
N ASN A 454 -44.78 -15.75 4.72
CA ASN A 454 -45.41 -16.86 4.01
C ASN A 454 -45.83 -17.97 4.96
N LEU A 455 -44.98 -18.32 5.93
CA LEU A 455 -45.28 -19.31 6.96
C LEU A 455 -46.53 -18.91 7.73
N ARG A 456 -46.59 -17.67 8.25
CA ARG A 456 -47.75 -17.17 8.99
C ARG A 456 -49.04 -17.16 8.17
N LYS A 457 -48.96 -16.80 6.87
CA LYS A 457 -50.12 -16.66 6.01
C LYS A 457 -50.65 -17.98 5.45
N HIS A 458 -49.77 -18.97 5.22
CA HIS A 458 -50.09 -20.10 4.35
C HIS A 458 -49.78 -21.49 4.92
N SER A 459 -48.97 -21.61 5.98
CA SER A 459 -48.47 -22.93 6.39
C SER A 459 -49.43 -23.75 7.24
N GLU A 460 -50.31 -23.13 8.03
CA GLU A 460 -51.03 -23.81 9.14
C GLU A 460 -50.10 -24.66 10.05
N ALA A 461 -48.80 -24.32 10.08
CA ALA A 461 -47.79 -25.05 10.83
C ALA A 461 -47.97 -24.87 12.34
N ASN A 462 -47.58 -25.88 13.12
CA ASN A 462 -47.48 -25.76 14.57
C ASN A 462 -46.05 -25.37 14.99
N VAL A 463 -45.07 -25.81 14.21
CA VAL A 463 -43.64 -25.67 14.52
C VAL A 463 -42.87 -25.18 13.30
N ALA A 464 -42.00 -24.20 13.55
CA ALA A 464 -41.06 -23.69 12.57
C ALA A 464 -39.62 -23.76 13.12
N ARG A 465 -38.64 -23.87 12.22
CA ARG A 465 -37.22 -23.84 12.58
C ARG A 465 -36.45 -22.95 11.63
N ILE A 466 -35.66 -22.05 12.21
CA ILE A 466 -34.62 -21.30 11.50
C ILE A 466 -33.26 -21.78 11.99
N MET A 467 -32.39 -22.15 11.07
CA MET A 467 -31.06 -22.63 11.37
C MET A 467 -30.02 -21.93 10.51
N ILE A 468 -29.06 -21.25 11.15
CA ILE A 468 -27.95 -20.57 10.46
C ILE A 468 -26.64 -21.23 10.85
N ARG A 469 -25.96 -21.87 9.90
CA ARG A 469 -24.69 -22.56 10.14
C ARG A 469 -23.62 -22.12 9.17
N GLN A 470 -22.41 -21.91 9.68
CA GLN A 470 -21.23 -21.85 8.86
C GLN A 470 -20.74 -23.27 8.60
N ARG A 471 -20.66 -23.68 7.33
CA ARG A 471 -20.11 -24.99 6.95
C ARG A 471 -18.58 -24.93 6.91
N ASP A 472 -17.94 -26.07 7.10
CA ASP A 472 -16.47 -26.20 7.04
C ASP A 472 -15.89 -25.77 5.68
N THR A 473 -16.71 -25.80 4.62
CA THR A 473 -16.38 -25.32 3.27
C THR A 473 -16.28 -23.80 3.16
N GLY A 474 -16.54 -23.04 4.23
CA GLY A 474 -16.56 -21.58 4.22
C GLY A 474 -17.86 -20.98 3.65
N ARG A 475 -18.90 -21.79 3.42
CA ARG A 475 -20.23 -21.31 3.01
C ARG A 475 -21.15 -21.07 4.21
N LEU A 476 -21.97 -20.03 4.14
CA LEU A 476 -23.05 -19.81 5.08
C LEU A 476 -24.31 -20.51 4.58
N HIS A 477 -24.90 -21.34 5.43
CA HIS A 477 -26.10 -22.11 5.15
C HIS A 477 -27.24 -21.65 6.06
N ILE A 478 -28.32 -21.15 5.45
CA ILE A 478 -29.53 -20.70 6.13
C ILE A 478 -30.66 -21.63 5.72
N LEU A 479 -31.27 -22.28 6.71
CA LEU A 479 -32.40 -23.17 6.56
C LEU A 479 -33.60 -22.59 7.30
N ILE A 480 -34.74 -22.56 6.63
CA ILE A 480 -36.04 -22.22 7.22
C ILE A 480 -36.97 -23.38 6.87
N GLU A 481 -37.52 -24.05 7.88
CA GLU A 481 -38.44 -25.17 7.67
C GLU A 481 -39.66 -25.09 8.59
N ASP A 482 -40.80 -25.57 8.13
CA ASP A 482 -42.04 -25.68 8.88
C ASP A 482 -42.69 -27.06 8.70
N ASP A 483 -43.57 -27.42 9.63
CA ASP A 483 -44.36 -28.66 9.62
C ASP A 483 -45.78 -28.46 9.07
N GLY A 484 -45.96 -27.45 8.21
CA GLY A 484 -47.27 -27.06 7.69
C GLY A 484 -47.82 -27.97 6.59
N ILE A 485 -48.88 -27.49 5.95
CA ILE A 485 -49.58 -28.21 4.87
C ILE A 485 -48.78 -28.32 3.56
N GLY A 486 -47.64 -27.63 3.46
CA GLY A 486 -46.83 -27.55 2.25
C GLY A 486 -47.56 -26.93 1.03
N LEU A 487 -46.85 -26.82 -0.08
CA LEU A 487 -47.40 -26.30 -1.33
C LEU A 487 -48.10 -27.41 -2.11
N GLN A 488 -49.40 -27.27 -2.35
CA GLN A 488 -50.08 -28.05 -3.38
C GLN A 488 -49.50 -27.68 -4.74
N THR A 489 -49.12 -28.67 -5.56
CA THR A 489 -48.74 -28.44 -6.96
C THR A 489 -49.83 -27.60 -7.63
N LEU A 490 -49.45 -26.39 -8.01
CA LEU A 490 -50.34 -25.28 -8.38
C LEU A 490 -51.37 -25.70 -9.45
N PRO A 491 -52.67 -25.44 -9.25
CA PRO A 491 -53.61 -25.34 -10.36
C PRO A 491 -53.18 -24.18 -11.28
N GLU A 492 -53.34 -24.34 -12.59
CA GLU A 492 -53.01 -23.33 -13.64
C GLU A 492 -53.71 -21.96 -13.46
N ASN A 493 -54.58 -21.80 -12.45
CA ASN A 493 -55.38 -20.61 -12.16
C ASN A 493 -54.98 -19.86 -10.86
N SER A 494 -53.73 -20.00 -10.39
CA SER A 494 -53.25 -19.30 -9.18
C SER A 494 -53.34 -17.77 -9.36
N LYS A 495 -53.83 -17.03 -8.36
CA LYS A 495 -53.99 -15.56 -8.46
C LYS A 495 -52.61 -14.88 -8.63
N PRO A 496 -52.49 -13.76 -9.38
CA PRO A 496 -51.21 -13.09 -9.67
C PRO A 496 -50.40 -12.64 -8.43
N GLY A 497 -51.02 -12.56 -7.25
CA GLY A 497 -50.39 -12.11 -6.00
C GLY A 497 -49.67 -13.21 -5.20
N GLU A 498 -50.15 -14.46 -5.26
CA GLU A 498 -49.66 -15.57 -4.40
C GLU A 498 -48.23 -16.02 -4.77
N GLN A 499 -47.74 -15.66 -5.97
CA GLN A 499 -46.40 -16.04 -6.45
C GLN A 499 -45.34 -14.93 -6.29
N ILE A 500 -45.74 -13.74 -5.82
CA ILE A 500 -44.84 -12.56 -5.76
C ILE A 500 -43.75 -12.77 -4.70
N GLY A 501 -44.09 -13.29 -3.53
CA GLY A 501 -43.14 -13.52 -2.44
C GLY A 501 -42.03 -14.51 -2.82
N LEU A 502 -42.39 -15.61 -3.47
CA LEU A 502 -41.43 -16.62 -3.92
C LEU A 502 -40.51 -16.10 -5.03
N LYS A 503 -41.06 -15.39 -6.00
CA LYS A 503 -40.29 -14.75 -7.07
C LYS A 503 -39.31 -13.73 -6.50
N SER A 504 -39.75 -12.91 -5.55
CA SER A 504 -38.93 -11.93 -4.85
C SER A 504 -37.77 -12.60 -4.10
N MET A 505 -38.00 -13.68 -3.35
CA MET A 505 -36.93 -14.42 -2.66
C MET A 505 -35.89 -14.98 -3.64
N LYS A 506 -36.33 -15.58 -4.76
CA LYS A 506 -35.43 -16.09 -5.81
C LYS A 506 -34.60 -14.97 -6.46
N GLU A 507 -35.23 -13.84 -6.77
CA GLU A 507 -34.53 -12.68 -7.34
C GLU A 507 -33.49 -12.10 -6.37
N ARG A 508 -33.84 -12.00 -5.08
CA ARG A 508 -32.93 -11.58 -4.00
C ARG A 508 -31.72 -12.51 -3.88
N ALA A 509 -31.96 -13.82 -3.85
CA ALA A 509 -30.88 -14.81 -3.82
C ALA A 509 -29.98 -14.72 -5.07
N SER A 510 -30.58 -14.53 -6.25
CA SER A 510 -29.84 -14.35 -7.51
C SER A 510 -28.96 -13.09 -7.49
N ARG A 511 -29.41 -11.98 -6.90
CA ARG A 511 -28.59 -10.76 -6.71
C ARG A 511 -27.38 -10.96 -5.80
N LEU A 512 -27.47 -11.91 -4.87
CA LEU A 512 -26.34 -12.37 -4.05
C LEU A 512 -25.49 -13.40 -4.81
N LYS A 513 -25.99 -13.96 -5.91
CA LYS A 513 -25.54 -15.21 -6.53
C LYS A 513 -25.37 -16.29 -5.45
N ALA A 514 -26.40 -16.43 -4.64
CA ALA A 514 -26.56 -17.46 -3.64
C ALA A 514 -27.30 -18.65 -4.27
N ASP A 515 -26.98 -19.85 -3.82
CA ASP A 515 -27.75 -21.06 -4.12
C ASP A 515 -29.04 -21.00 -3.31
N PHE A 516 -30.18 -20.98 -4.01
CA PHE A 516 -31.50 -20.97 -3.39
C PHE A 516 -32.25 -22.23 -3.81
N ALA A 517 -32.68 -23.02 -2.83
CA ALA A 517 -33.52 -24.17 -3.04
C ALA A 517 -34.76 -24.07 -2.16
N MET A 518 -35.89 -24.53 -2.69
CA MET A 518 -37.12 -24.67 -1.95
C MET A 518 -37.67 -26.06 -2.25
N GLU A 519 -37.95 -26.79 -1.18
CA GLU A 519 -38.55 -28.11 -1.19
C GLU A 519 -39.87 -28.01 -0.42
N SER A 520 -40.96 -28.44 -1.02
CA SER A 520 -42.25 -28.48 -0.33
C SER A 520 -43.11 -29.54 -0.98
N GLU A 521 -43.69 -30.41 -0.15
CA GLU A 521 -44.63 -31.43 -0.57
C GLU A 521 -45.93 -31.27 0.23
N PRO A 522 -47.09 -31.58 -0.38
CA PRO A 522 -48.37 -31.50 0.32
C PRO A 522 -48.37 -32.37 1.58
N GLY A 523 -48.61 -31.75 2.74
CA GLY A 523 -48.66 -32.39 4.06
C GLY A 523 -47.31 -32.56 4.76
N GLU A 524 -46.18 -32.23 4.12
CA GLU A 524 -44.82 -32.38 4.66
C GLU A 524 -44.14 -31.03 4.95
N GLY A 525 -44.91 -29.93 4.89
CA GLY A 525 -44.42 -28.58 5.16
C GLY A 525 -43.60 -27.96 4.04
N THR A 526 -42.87 -26.91 4.39
CA THR A 526 -42.00 -26.18 3.46
C THR A 526 -40.60 -26.08 4.03
N ARG A 527 -39.60 -26.27 3.15
CA ARG A 527 -38.19 -26.09 3.44
C ARG A 527 -37.56 -25.13 2.44
N ILE A 528 -36.95 -24.07 2.95
CA ILE A 528 -36.20 -23.06 2.19
C ILE A 528 -34.74 -23.13 2.62
N ILE A 529 -33.85 -23.25 1.63
CA ILE A 529 -32.40 -23.31 1.80
C ILE A 529 -31.78 -22.16 1.01
N LEU A 530 -30.98 -21.35 1.69
CA LEU A 530 -30.14 -20.31 1.10
C LEU A 530 -28.69 -20.58 1.48
N GLU A 531 -27.81 -20.72 0.48
CA GLU A 531 -26.39 -20.98 0.69
C GLU A 531 -25.52 -20.03 -0.15
N PHE A 532 -24.48 -19.44 0.46
CA PHE A 532 -23.54 -18.58 -0.26
C PHE A 532 -22.14 -18.58 0.37
N ASP A 533 -21.13 -18.22 -0.43
CA ASP A 533 -19.75 -18.12 0.01
C ASP A 533 -19.54 -16.93 0.97
N LEU A 534 -19.03 -17.23 2.18
CA LEU A 534 -18.82 -16.23 3.22
C LEU A 534 -17.72 -15.23 2.85
N ASN A 535 -16.66 -15.66 2.16
CA ASN A 535 -15.56 -14.78 1.75
C ASN A 535 -16.07 -13.70 0.79
N ARG A 536 -16.94 -14.11 -0.13
CA ARG A 536 -17.57 -13.20 -1.08
C ARG A 536 -18.62 -12.30 -0.43
N ALA A 537 -19.30 -12.80 0.59
CA ALA A 537 -20.25 -12.01 1.36
C ALA A 537 -19.56 -10.97 2.27
N GLN A 538 -18.30 -11.22 2.64
CA GLN A 538 -17.44 -10.33 3.40
C GLN A 538 -16.68 -9.31 2.53
N SER A 539 -16.37 -9.65 1.28
CA SER A 539 -15.66 -8.76 0.35
C SER A 539 -16.57 -7.63 -0.14
N THR A 540 -16.16 -6.38 0.04
CA THR A 540 -16.89 -5.20 -0.44
C THR A 540 -16.71 -4.88 -1.94
N GLN A 541 -15.99 -5.70 -2.74
CA GLN A 541 -15.86 -5.50 -4.19
C GLN A 541 -15.66 -6.81 -4.98
N PRO A 542 -16.04 -6.86 -6.29
CA PRO A 542 -15.77 -8.00 -7.15
C PRO A 542 -14.26 -8.10 -7.42
N SER A 543 -13.72 -9.31 -7.30
CA SER A 543 -12.35 -9.63 -7.70
C SER A 543 -12.16 -9.35 -9.19
N VAL A 544 -11.64 -8.17 -9.54
CA VAL A 544 -11.05 -7.93 -10.85
C VAL A 544 -9.79 -8.78 -10.90
N LYS A 545 -9.83 -9.88 -11.67
CA LYS A 545 -8.62 -10.60 -12.05
C LYS A 545 -7.79 -9.63 -12.90
N ILE A 546 -6.70 -9.13 -12.34
CA ILE A 546 -5.67 -8.46 -13.11
C ILE A 546 -5.03 -9.55 -13.96
N ASP A 547 -5.31 -9.50 -15.26
CA ASP A 547 -4.64 -10.33 -16.25
C ASP A 547 -3.18 -9.87 -16.32
N THR A 548 -2.26 -10.69 -15.81
CA THR A 548 -0.82 -10.38 -15.73
C THR A 548 -0.10 -10.53 -17.08
N SER A 549 -0.82 -10.61 -18.19
CA SER A 549 -0.24 -10.54 -19.53
C SER A 549 -0.21 -9.10 -20.04
N PHE A 550 0.70 -8.29 -19.52
CA PHE A 550 1.18 -7.11 -20.24
C PHE A 550 2.71 -7.17 -20.34
N ASN A 551 3.15 -7.18 -21.60
CA ASN A 551 4.46 -7.53 -22.09
C ASN A 551 5.57 -6.60 -21.59
N LEU A 552 6.69 -7.21 -21.23
CA LEU A 552 8.03 -6.62 -21.34
C LEU A 552 8.34 -6.40 -22.83
N ILE A 553 8.40 -5.14 -23.25
CA ILE A 553 9.32 -4.65 -24.27
C ILE A 553 9.93 -3.36 -23.74
#